data_AF-T0V7P2-F1
#
_entry.id   AF-T0V7P2-F1
#
_cell.length_a   1.000
_cell.length_b   1.000
_cell.length_c   1.000
_cell.angle_alpha   90.00
_cell.angle_beta   90.00
_cell.angle_gamma   90.00
#
_symmetry.space_group_name_H-M   'P 1'
#
loop_
_entity.id
_entity.type
_entity.pdbx_description
1 polymer ?
#
loop_
_entity_poly.entity_id
_entity_poly.type
_entity_poly.pdbx_seq_one_letter_code
_entity_poly.pdbx_strand_id
1 'polypeptide(L)'
;MNYKLFDDFITLQAILKELGIIQSGGAIKAFLQEKEVFVNGELEQRRGRKLRVNDQIDIPELSITITILEPSQEEIEEHLKEKEEKERVAKLVKQLNQQQKKLPTKTNKKKKQFAFLVSRNVVKTIIHSTFS
;
A
#
# COMPACT_ATOMS: atom_id res chain seq x y z
N MET A 1 1.11 21.21 -6.65
CA MET A 1 1.72 20.24 -5.71
C MET A 1 2.65 19.34 -6.51
N ASN A 2 3.78 18.94 -5.94
CA ASN A 2 4.78 18.16 -6.67
C ASN A 2 4.90 16.77 -6.03
N TYR A 3 4.90 15.72 -6.85
CA TYR A 3 5.05 14.33 -6.41
C TYR A 3 6.30 13.72 -7.04
N LYS A 4 7.24 13.23 -6.23
CA LYS A 4 8.44 12.54 -6.72
C LYS A 4 8.11 11.07 -6.97
N LEU A 5 8.28 10.63 -8.21
CA LEU A 5 8.02 9.25 -8.59
C LEU A 5 9.32 8.44 -8.61
N PHE A 6 9.46 7.49 -7.68
CA PHE A 6 10.65 6.63 -7.59
C PHE A 6 10.50 5.31 -8.38
N ASP A 7 9.27 4.90 -8.69
CA ASP A 7 8.94 3.69 -9.44
C ASP A 7 8.78 3.98 -10.95
N ASP A 8 8.77 2.95 -11.79
CA ASP A 8 8.61 3.09 -13.25
C ASP A 8 7.31 3.82 -13.67
N PHE A 9 6.25 3.65 -12.88
CA PHE A 9 4.97 4.31 -13.07
C PHE A 9 4.17 4.29 -11.77
N ILE A 10 3.27 5.25 -11.62
CA ILE A 10 2.25 5.27 -10.58
C ILE A 10 0.86 5.27 -11.22
N THR A 11 -0.15 4.81 -10.50
CA THR A 11 -1.54 4.87 -11.01
C THR A 11 -2.24 6.11 -10.51
N LEU A 12 -3.18 6.64 -11.29
CA LEU A 12 -4.03 7.76 -10.85
C LEU A 12 -4.69 7.47 -9.50
N GLN A 13 -5.17 6.24 -9.30
CA GLN A 13 -5.70 5.80 -8.00
C GLN A 13 -4.70 5.92 -6.86
N ALA A 14 -3.44 5.52 -7.06
CA ALA A 14 -2.43 5.59 -6.02
C ALA A 14 -2.12 7.05 -5.65
N ILE A 15 -1.97 7.95 -6.62
CA ILE A 15 -1.76 9.39 -6.35
C ILE A 15 -2.94 9.97 -5.58
N LEU A 16 -4.18 9.74 -6.04
CA LEU A 16 -5.37 10.28 -5.36
C LEU A 16 -5.47 9.76 -3.92
N LYS A 17 -5.03 8.54 -3.65
CA LYS A 17 -5.00 7.96 -2.30
C LYS A 17 -3.89 8.56 -1.45
N GLU A 18 -2.67 8.68 -1.98
CA GLU A 18 -1.50 9.25 -1.31
C GLU A 18 -1.76 10.70 -0.88
N LEU A 19 -2.39 11.48 -1.76
CA LEU A 19 -2.78 12.86 -1.48
C LEU A 19 -3.99 13.00 -0.57
N GLY A 20 -4.60 11.88 -0.14
CA GLY A 20 -5.78 11.88 0.72
C GLY A 20 -7.05 12.39 0.06
N ILE A 21 -7.08 12.51 -1.28
CA ILE A 21 -8.27 12.93 -2.03
C ILE A 21 -9.36 11.86 -1.95
N ILE A 22 -8.97 10.58 -1.94
CA ILE A 22 -9.88 9.44 -1.75
C ILE A 22 -9.52 8.65 -0.48
N GLN A 23 -10.56 8.22 0.25
CA GLN A 23 -10.42 7.45 1.49
C GLN A 23 -10.13 5.96 1.26
N SER A 24 -10.54 5.41 0.11
CA SER A 24 -10.37 3.99 -0.20
C SER A 24 -10.29 3.74 -1.70
N GLY A 25 -9.72 2.60 -2.10
CA GLY A 25 -9.67 2.19 -3.51
C GLY A 25 -11.04 1.92 -4.14
N GLY A 26 -12.10 1.77 -3.34
CA GLY A 26 -13.48 1.70 -3.85
C GLY A 26 -14.05 3.08 -4.20
N ALA A 27 -13.63 4.13 -3.49
CA ALA A 27 -14.18 5.48 -3.61
C ALA A 27 -13.82 6.17 -4.93
N ILE A 28 -12.76 5.74 -5.61
CA ILE A 28 -12.36 6.37 -6.87
C ILE A 28 -13.42 6.23 -7.98
N LYS A 29 -14.30 5.21 -7.92
CA LYS A 29 -15.41 5.12 -8.87
C LYS A 29 -16.31 6.34 -8.77
N ALA A 30 -16.78 6.60 -7.55
CA ALA A 30 -17.69 7.70 -7.27
C ALA A 30 -16.98 9.03 -7.58
N PHE A 31 -15.72 9.14 -7.16
CA PHE A 31 -14.91 10.33 -7.43
C PHE A 31 -14.80 10.67 -8.92
N LEU A 32 -14.48 9.69 -9.79
CA LEU A 32 -14.37 9.92 -11.24
C LEU A 32 -15.72 10.07 -11.95
N GLN A 33 -16.83 9.71 -11.29
CA GLN A 33 -18.18 9.94 -11.81
C GLN A 33 -18.71 11.32 -11.42
N GLU A 34 -18.34 11.80 -10.24
CA GLU A 34 -18.76 13.10 -9.70
C GLU A 34 -17.85 14.23 -10.13
N LYS A 35 -16.55 13.96 -10.33
CA LYS A 35 -15.53 14.96 -10.61
C LYS A 35 -14.76 14.67 -11.88
N GLU A 36 -14.43 15.74 -12.58
CA GLU A 36 -13.57 15.70 -13.75
C GLU A 36 -12.10 15.74 -13.33
N VAL A 37 -11.35 14.74 -13.76
CA VAL A 37 -9.91 14.66 -13.56
C VAL A 37 -9.25 14.70 -14.92
N PHE A 38 -8.31 15.62 -15.10
CA PHE A 38 -7.57 15.77 -16.33
C PHE A 38 -6.14 15.27 -16.10
N VAL A 39 -5.62 14.49 -17.03
CA VAL A 39 -4.23 14.06 -17.07
C VAL A 39 -3.62 14.62 -18.33
N ASN A 40 -2.62 15.49 -18.20
CA ASN A 40 -1.97 16.18 -19.32
C ASN A 40 -2.97 16.89 -20.25
N GLY A 41 -4.03 17.47 -19.69
CA GLY A 41 -5.11 18.13 -20.43
C GLY A 41 -6.16 17.19 -21.03
N GLU A 42 -6.02 15.87 -20.91
CA GLU A 42 -7.03 14.91 -21.36
C GLU A 42 -7.92 14.47 -20.19
N LEU A 43 -9.24 14.50 -20.39
CA LEU A 43 -10.19 13.99 -19.40
C LEU A 43 -9.96 12.48 -19.16
N GLU A 44 -9.58 12.12 -17.94
CA GLU A 44 -9.26 10.75 -17.55
C GLU A 44 -10.26 10.24 -16.52
N GLN A 45 -11.06 9.27 -16.95
CA GLN A 45 -12.06 8.59 -16.12
C GLN A 45 -11.65 7.15 -15.76
N ARG A 46 -10.47 6.71 -16.17
CA ARG A 46 -9.93 5.39 -15.84
C ARG A 46 -9.05 5.47 -14.60
N ARG A 47 -9.51 4.78 -13.55
CA ARG A 47 -8.80 4.61 -12.26
C ARG A 47 -7.36 4.13 -12.40
N GLY A 48 -7.14 3.25 -13.38
CA GLY A 48 -5.88 2.55 -13.61
C GLY A 48 -4.96 3.21 -14.63
N ARG A 49 -5.18 4.49 -14.98
CA ARG A 49 -4.23 5.21 -15.85
C ARG A 49 -2.86 5.19 -15.20
N LYS A 50 -1.87 4.69 -15.95
CA LYS A 50 -0.47 4.71 -15.55
C LYS A 50 0.08 6.08 -15.91
N LEU A 51 0.62 6.74 -14.89
CA LEU A 51 1.24 8.04 -14.95
C LEU A 51 2.75 7.85 -14.80
N ARG A 52 3.50 8.60 -15.58
CA ARG A 52 4.96 8.62 -15.58
C ARG A 52 5.47 9.98 -15.11
N VAL A 53 6.78 10.03 -14.95
CA VAL A 53 7.53 11.25 -14.76
C VAL A 53 7.15 12.30 -15.83
N ASN A 54 6.96 13.54 -15.40
CA ASN A 54 6.48 14.69 -16.18
C ASN A 54 4.98 14.70 -16.52
N ASP A 55 4.19 13.71 -16.10
CA ASP A 55 2.74 13.80 -16.23
C ASP A 55 2.18 14.82 -15.20
N GLN A 56 1.17 15.56 -15.64
CA GLN A 56 0.42 16.51 -14.81
C GLN A 56 -1.02 16.02 -14.65
N ILE A 57 -1.56 16.14 -13.44
CA ILE A 57 -2.93 15.82 -13.09
C ILE A 57 -3.60 17.09 -12.60
N ASP A 58 -4.69 17.48 -13.23
CA ASP A 58 -5.48 18.65 -12.90
C ASP A 58 -6.89 18.24 -12.48
N ILE A 59 -7.34 18.78 -11.35
CA ILE A 59 -8.69 18.56 -10.82
C ILE A 59 -9.32 19.95 -10.65
N PRO A 60 -10.02 20.47 -11.67
CA PRO A 60 -10.60 21.81 -11.64
C PRO A 60 -11.55 22.02 -10.45
N GLU A 61 -12.35 21.00 -10.14
CA GLU A 61 -13.32 21.00 -9.04
C GLU A 61 -12.68 21.28 -7.67
N LEU A 62 -11.44 20.81 -7.47
CA LEU A 62 -10.69 21.02 -6.24
C LEU A 62 -9.65 22.14 -6.37
N SER A 63 -9.48 22.70 -7.58
CA SER A 63 -8.38 23.59 -7.93
C SER A 63 -7.01 23.03 -7.53
N ILE A 64 -6.84 21.71 -7.69
CA ILE A 64 -5.60 20.99 -7.37
C ILE A 64 -4.91 20.60 -8.67
N THR A 65 -3.65 21.02 -8.79
CA THR A 65 -2.73 20.60 -9.84
C THR A 65 -1.58 19.82 -9.22
N ILE A 66 -1.34 18.63 -9.72
CA ILE A 66 -0.30 17.71 -9.27
C ILE A 66 0.65 17.44 -10.43
N THR A 67 1.93 17.73 -10.24
CA THR A 67 2.96 17.45 -11.24
C THR A 67 3.85 16.32 -10.75
N ILE A 68 4.01 15.28 -11.57
CA ILE A 68 4.92 14.18 -11.29
C ILE A 68 6.32 14.59 -11.73
N LEU A 69 7.25 14.65 -10.78
CA LEU A 69 8.64 14.99 -11.02
C LEU A 69 9.52 13.75 -10.92
N GLU A 70 10.59 13.75 -11.71
CA GLU A 70 11.66 12.78 -11.56
C GLU A 70 12.43 13.11 -10.28
N PRO A 71 12.69 12.13 -9.40
CA PRO A 71 13.70 12.31 -8.38
C PRO A 71 15.05 12.54 -9.08
N SER A 72 15.84 13.46 -8.56
CA SER A 72 17.15 13.73 -9.15
C SER A 72 18.05 12.49 -9.03
N GLN A 73 18.96 12.29 -9.98
CA GLN A 73 19.84 11.11 -10.03
C GLN A 73 20.65 10.90 -8.73
N GLU A 74 20.96 11.98 -8.01
CA GLU A 74 21.68 11.94 -6.73
C GLU A 74 20.85 11.28 -5.60
N GLU A 75 19.54 11.55 -5.54
CA GLU A 75 18.64 10.94 -4.54
C GLU A 75 18.41 9.44 -4.82
N ILE A 76 18.43 9.04 -6.09
CA ILE A 76 18.32 7.64 -6.50
C ILE A 76 19.56 6.86 -6.07
N GLU A 77 20.76 7.43 -6.22
CA GLU A 77 22.01 6.81 -5.79
C GLU A 77 22.14 6.65 -4.28
N GLU A 78 21.73 7.65 -3.49
CA GLU A 78 21.72 7.53 -2.02
C GLU A 78 20.75 6.44 -1.54
N HIS A 79 19.58 6.34 -2.15
CA HIS A 79 18.60 5.31 -1.78
C HIS A 79 19.06 3.89 -2.16
N LEU A 80 19.78 3.74 -3.28
CA LEU A 80 20.44 2.49 -3.66
C LEU A 80 21.51 2.08 -2.64
N LYS A 81 22.35 3.03 -2.20
CA LYS A 81 23.38 2.80 -1.17
C LYS A 81 22.77 2.36 0.17
N GLU A 82 21.68 3.02 0.61
CA GLU A 82 20.99 2.61 1.83
C GLU A 82 20.36 1.22 1.74
N LYS A 83 19.78 0.87 0.58
CA LYS A 83 19.17 -0.45 0.36
C LYS A 83 20.22 -1.55 0.40
N GLU A 84 21.38 -1.31 -0.22
CA GLU A 84 22.52 -2.22 -0.18
C GLU A 84 23.05 -2.41 1.26
N GLU A 85 23.13 -1.33 2.04
CA GLU A 85 23.58 -1.40 3.43
C GLU A 85 22.59 -2.18 4.30
N LYS A 86 21.28 -1.94 4.15
CA LYS A 86 20.22 -2.69 4.84
C LYS A 86 20.25 -4.18 4.47
N GLU A 87 20.52 -4.52 3.21
CA GLU A 87 20.68 -5.92 2.78
C GLU A 87 21.91 -6.59 3.41
N ARG A 88 23.03 -5.86 3.54
CA ARG A 88 24.22 -6.37 4.24
C ARG A 88 23.96 -6.59 5.72
N VAL A 89 23.32 -5.64 6.39
CA VAL A 89 22.94 -5.77 7.81
C VAL A 89 21.96 -6.93 8.01
N ALA A 90 20.97 -7.10 7.14
CA ALA A 90 20.05 -8.24 7.18
C ALA A 90 20.78 -9.58 7.02
N LYS A 91 21.80 -9.65 6.15
CA LYS A 91 22.64 -10.85 5.97
C LYS A 91 23.47 -11.15 7.21
N LEU A 92 24.07 -10.13 7.84
CA LEU A 92 24.81 -10.24 9.11
C LEU A 92 23.90 -10.70 10.26
N VAL A 93 22.73 -10.07 10.43
CA VAL A 93 21.74 -10.45 11.46
C VAL A 93 21.23 -11.87 11.24
N LYS A 94 21.04 -12.29 9.98
CA LYS A 94 20.66 -13.66 9.63
C LYS A 94 21.75 -14.67 9.98
N GLN A 95 23.02 -14.33 9.71
CA GLN A 95 24.17 -15.16 10.10
C GLN A 95 24.30 -15.27 11.63
N LEU A 96 24.15 -14.16 12.36
CA LEU A 96 24.19 -14.14 13.83
C LEU A 96 23.09 -14.99 14.46
N ASN A 97 21.85 -14.90 13.95
CA ASN A 97 20.73 -15.72 14.42
C ASN A 97 20.91 -17.22 14.09
N GLN A 98 21.52 -17.55 12.96
CA GLN A 98 21.85 -18.94 12.61
C GLN A 98 22.95 -19.52 13.53
N GLN A 99 23.91 -18.70 13.95
CA GLN A 99 24.93 -19.10 14.92
C GLN A 99 24.35 -19.28 16.33
N GLN A 100 23.39 -18.45 16.75
CA GLN A 100 22.69 -18.61 18.04
C GLN A 100 21.78 -19.84 18.11
N LYS A 101 21.22 -20.31 16.98
CA LYS A 101 20.42 -21.56 16.91
C LYS A 101 21.23 -22.85 17.15
N LYS A 102 22.56 -22.78 17.29
CA LYS A 102 23.39 -23.92 17.70
C LYS A 102 23.37 -24.19 19.21
N LEU A 103 22.72 -23.36 20.03
CA LEU A 103 22.34 -23.76 21.40
C LEU A 103 20.95 -24.43 21.41
N PRO A 104 20.77 -25.57 22.09
CA PRO A 104 19.56 -26.36 21.98
C PRO A 104 18.42 -25.74 22.81
N THR A 105 17.34 -25.28 22.18
CA THR A 105 16.13 -24.81 22.89
C THR A 105 14.87 -25.57 22.48
N LYS A 106 14.23 -26.13 23.51
CA LYS A 106 13.12 -27.09 23.50
C LYS A 106 11.84 -26.59 22.80
N THR A 107 11.16 -27.50 22.13
CA THR A 107 9.85 -27.40 21.44
C THR A 107 8.71 -26.84 22.29
N ASN A 108 7.83 -26.01 21.69
CA ASN A 108 6.48 -25.79 22.23
C ASN A 108 5.39 -25.58 21.14
N LYS A 109 4.70 -26.67 20.79
CA LYS A 109 3.60 -26.79 19.82
C LYS A 109 2.23 -26.35 20.40
N LYS A 110 2.05 -25.12 20.91
CA LYS A 110 0.76 -24.73 21.55
C LYS A 110 -0.08 -23.63 20.88
N LYS A 111 0.35 -22.98 19.78
CA LYS A 111 -0.43 -21.87 19.17
C LYS A 111 -1.43 -22.24 18.05
N LYS A 112 -1.35 -23.43 17.44
CA LYS A 112 -2.28 -23.82 16.34
C LYS A 112 -3.64 -24.34 16.80
N GLN A 113 -3.87 -24.48 18.10
CA GLN A 113 -5.07 -25.12 18.67
C GLN A 113 -6.22 -24.12 18.89
N PHE A 114 -5.93 -22.82 19.04
CA PHE A 114 -6.92 -21.81 19.41
C PHE A 114 -7.71 -21.21 18.25
N ALA A 115 -7.20 -21.30 17.01
CA ALA A 115 -7.88 -20.71 15.85
C ALA A 115 -9.05 -21.55 15.30
N PHE A 116 -9.15 -22.83 15.66
CA PHE A 116 -10.16 -23.75 15.09
C PHE A 116 -11.43 -23.88 15.95
N LEU A 117 -11.41 -23.47 17.23
CA LEU A 117 -12.51 -23.72 18.17
C LEU A 117 -13.52 -22.56 18.33
N VAL A 118 -13.29 -21.41 17.70
CA VAL A 118 -14.20 -20.24 17.83
C VAL A 118 -15.26 -20.18 16.72
N SER A 119 -15.02 -20.79 15.56
CA SER A 119 -15.97 -20.73 14.43
C SER A 119 -17.11 -21.76 14.47
N ARG A 120 -17.22 -22.59 15.52
CA ARG A 120 -18.31 -23.59 15.65
C ARG A 120 -19.35 -23.29 16.74
N ASN A 121 -19.07 -22.35 17.65
CA ASN A 121 -19.99 -22.02 18.77
C ASN A 121 -20.75 -20.70 18.64
N VAL A 122 -20.54 -19.91 17.57
CA VAL A 122 -21.31 -18.67 17.36
C VAL A 122 -22.55 -18.89 16.46
N VAL A 123 -22.62 -19.99 15.71
CA VAL A 123 -23.75 -20.27 14.80
C VAL A 123 -24.82 -21.19 15.41
N LYS A 124 -24.67 -21.61 16.68
CA LYS A 124 -25.61 -22.55 17.34
C LYS A 124 -26.33 -22.03 18.58
N THR A 125 -26.37 -20.71 18.79
CA THR A 125 -27.04 -20.08 19.96
C THR A 125 -27.95 -18.91 19.57
N ILE A 126 -28.56 -18.93 18.38
CA ILE A 126 -29.68 -18.04 18.04
C ILE A 126 -30.73 -18.82 17.24
N ILE A 127 -31.14 -19.99 17.72
CA ILE A 127 -32.44 -20.57 17.39
C ILE A 127 -32.88 -21.38 18.62
N HIS A 128 -34.11 -21.14 19.08
CA HIS A 128 -34.81 -21.73 20.24
C HIS A 128 -34.62 -21.04 21.60
N SER A 129 -35.48 -20.04 21.90
CA SER A 129 -36.29 -19.97 23.13
C SER A 129 -36.80 -18.55 23.41
N THR A 130 -37.88 -18.15 22.75
CA THR A 130 -38.96 -17.34 23.37
C THR A 130 -40.24 -17.59 22.58
N PHE A 131 -40.82 -18.77 22.78
CA PHE A 131 -42.25 -18.99 22.62
C PHE A 131 -42.78 -19.10 24.06
N SER A 132 -43.68 -18.20 24.43
CA SER A 132 -44.80 -18.53 25.30
C SER A 132 -46.03 -18.59 24.41
#